data_AF-A0A561TLG6-F1
#
_entry.id   AF-A0A561TLG6-F1
#
_cell.length_a   1.000
_cell.length_b   1.000
_cell.length_c   1.000
_cell.angle_alpha   90.00
_cell.angle_beta   90.00
_cell.angle_gamma   90.00
#
_symmetry.space_group_name_H-M   'P 1'
#
loop_
_entity.id
_entity.type
_entity.pdbx_description
1 polymer ?
#
loop_
_entity_poly.entity_id
_entity_poly.type
_entity_poly.pdbx_seq_one_letter_code
_entity_poly.pdbx_strand_id
1 'polypeptide(L)' 'MLGVGGTRQHLGREALRGSGRGGRVGGGLDPQAQKRELLRKLQEKRQEQRHQERQEGD' A
#
# COMPACT_ATOMS: atom_id res chain seq x y z
N MET A 1 -17.25 4.41 -3.11
CA MET A 1 -17.28 3.76 -1.78
C MET A 1 -18.22 2.57 -1.89
N LEU A 2 -17.68 1.35 -1.88
CA LEU A 2 -18.40 0.14 -2.23
C LEU A 2 -19.34 -0.27 -1.09
N GLY A 3 -20.64 -0.34 -1.37
CA GLY A 3 -21.69 -0.49 -0.36
C GLY A 3 -21.63 -1.81 0.40
N VAL A 4 -21.74 -1.73 1.72
CA VAL A 4 -22.08 -2.86 2.61
C VAL A 4 -23.51 -2.69 3.09
N GLY A 5 -24.43 -2.76 2.13
CA GLY A 5 -25.87 -2.70 2.36
C GLY A 5 -26.55 -3.90 1.70
N GLY A 6 -26.35 -5.10 2.25
CA GLY A 6 -26.97 -6.33 1.79
C GLY A 6 -27.58 -7.11 2.95
N THR A 7 -28.91 -7.07 3.02
CA THR A 7 -29.84 -8.02 3.68
C THR A 7 -29.29 -8.91 4.80
N ARG A 8 -29.54 -8.49 6.05
CA ARG A 8 -29.69 -9.29 7.29
C ARG A 8 -29.27 -10.76 7.19
N GLN A 9 -27.96 -11.01 7.17
CA GLN A 9 -27.40 -12.25 7.68
C GLN A 9 -26.68 -11.93 8.98
N HIS A 10 -26.72 -12.84 9.96
CA HIS A 10 -25.94 -12.77 11.19
C HIS A 10 -24.44 -12.89 10.87
N LEU A 11 -23.90 -11.92 10.14
CA LEU A 11 -22.49 -11.80 9.86
C LEU A 11 -21.83 -11.39 11.17
N GLY A 12 -21.17 -12.36 11.81
CA GLY A 12 -20.40 -12.11 13.01
C GLY A 12 -19.37 -11.00 12.78
N ARG A 13 -18.99 -10.32 13.87
CA ARG A 13 -17.98 -9.23 13.86
C ARG A 13 -16.70 -9.60 13.10
N GLU A 14 -16.36 -10.88 13.13
CA GLU A 14 -15.25 -11.50 12.41
C GLU A 14 -15.40 -11.42 10.89
N ALA A 15 -16.57 -11.75 10.35
CA ALA A 15 -16.84 -11.65 8.92
C ALA A 15 -16.78 -10.19 8.42
N LEU A 16 -17.26 -9.24 9.24
CA LEU A 16 -17.19 -7.80 8.95
C LEU A 16 -15.76 -7.25 9.01
N ARG A 17 -14.87 -7.89 9.79
CA ARG A 17 -13.45 -7.52 9.92
C ARG A 17 -12.54 -8.25 8.93
N GLY A 18 -13.10 -9.04 8.01
CA GLY A 18 -12.34 -9.77 7.00
C GLY A 18 -11.69 -11.07 7.49
N SER A 19 -12.10 -11.63 8.63
CA SER A 19 -11.56 -12.89 9.13
C SER A 19 -12.38 -14.10 8.66
N GLY A 20 -12.30 -14.36 7.36
CA GLY A 20 -12.73 -15.60 6.74
C GLY A 20 -11.69 -16.01 5.73
N ARG A 21 -10.79 -16.93 6.12
CA ARG A 21 -9.83 -17.66 5.27
C ARG A 21 -9.36 -16.91 4.00
N GLY A 22 -8.25 -16.18 4.09
CA GLY A 22 -7.53 -15.68 2.90
C GLY A 22 -7.57 -14.18 2.63
N GLY A 23 -8.15 -13.39 3.54
CA GLY A 23 -8.25 -11.92 3.42
C GLY A 23 -6.95 -11.13 3.63
N ARG A 24 -5.77 -11.69 3.35
CA ARG A 24 -4.57 -10.87 3.15
C ARG A 24 -4.63 -10.37 1.71
N VAL A 25 -5.42 -9.32 1.46
CA VAL A 25 -5.30 -8.52 0.23
C VAL A 25 -3.86 -7.97 0.24
N GLY A 26 -2.94 -8.67 -0.44
CA GLY A 26 -1.49 -8.37 -0.44
C GLY A 26 -0.56 -9.48 0.07
N GLY A 27 -1.00 -10.73 0.18
CA GLY A 27 -0.18 -11.86 0.66
C GLY A 27 0.81 -12.49 -0.33
N GLY A 28 1.66 -11.70 -0.99
CA GLY A 28 2.70 -12.25 -1.88
C GLY A 28 4.12 -11.72 -1.65
N LEU A 29 4.27 -10.54 -1.05
CA LEU A 29 5.58 -9.92 -0.82
C LEU A 29 5.63 -9.43 0.62
N ASP A 30 6.72 -9.80 1.29
CA ASP A 30 7.05 -9.33 2.63
C ASP A 30 6.81 -7.80 2.72
N PRO A 31 5.95 -7.32 3.64
CA PRO A 31 5.68 -5.90 3.84
C PRO A 31 6.97 -5.08 4.03
N GLN A 32 8.01 -5.68 4.62
CA GLN A 32 9.30 -5.03 4.78
C GLN A 32 10.03 -4.87 3.44
N ALA A 33 9.97 -5.88 2.56
CA ALA A 33 10.51 -5.80 1.21
C ALA A 33 9.85 -4.69 0.39
N GLN A 34 8.52 -4.58 0.44
CA GLN A 34 7.77 -3.51 -0.23
C GLN A 34 8.14 -2.13 0.30
N LYS A 35 8.24 -1.98 1.63
CA LYS A 35 8.68 -0.74 2.27
C LYS A 35 10.09 -0.35 1.81
N ARG A 36 11.02 -1.30 1.76
CA ARG A 36 12.40 -1.04 1.32
C ARG A 36 12.44 -0.58 -0.14
N GLU A 37 11.67 -1.21 -1.01
CA GLU A 37 11.59 -0.82 -2.42
C GLU A 37 11.00 0.59 -2.58
N LEU A 38 9.93 0.90 -1.85
CA LEU A 38 9.32 2.23 -1.87
C LEU A 38 10.31 3.31 -1.39
N LEU A 39 11.03 3.05 -0.30
CA LEU A 39 12.03 3.97 0.22
C LEU A 39 13.18 4.20 -0.77
N ARG A 40 13.64 3.15 -1.47
CA ARG A 40 14.66 3.26 -2.52
C ARG A 40 14.22 4.21 -3.63
N LYS A 41 13.01 4.01 -4.19
CA LYS A 41 12.48 4.86 -5.27
C LYS A 41 12.30 6.32 -4.83
N LEU A 42 11.86 6.55 -3.59
CA LEU A 42 11.72 7.90 -3.04
C LEU A 42 13.08 8.60 -2.88
N GLN A 43 14.12 7.88 -2.47
CA GLN A 43 15.46 8.43 -2.34
C GLN A 43 16.07 8.78 -3.70
N GLU A 44 15.91 7.89 -4.69
CA GLU A 44 16.36 8.10 -6.07
C GLU A 44 15.74 9.35 -6.68
N LYS A 45 14.41 9.48 -6.63
CA LYS A 45 13.71 10.68 -7.12
C LYS A 45 14.21 11.97 -6.47
N ARG A 46 14.51 11.96 -5.17
CA ARG A 46 15.06 13.13 -4.47
C ARG A 46 16.49 13.45 -4.89
N GLN A 47 17.29 12.45 -5.27
CA GLN A 47 18.65 12.65 -5.78
C GLN A 47 18.60 13.23 -7.19
N GLU A 48 17.75 12.67 -8.07
CA GLU A 48 17.52 13.18 -9.42
C GLU A 48 17.09 14.64 -9.41
N GLN A 49 16.14 15.01 -8.55
CA GLN A 49 15.71 16.42 -8.39
C GLN A 49 16.87 17.34 -8.01
N ARG A 50 17.69 16.95 -7.01
CA ARG A 50 18.87 17.74 -6.63
C ARG A 50 19.92 17.81 -7.73
N HIS A 51 20.04 16.77 -8.55
CA HIS A 51 20.97 16.76 -9.68
C HIS A 51 20.46 17.65 -10.83
N GLN A 52 19.14 17.73 -11.04
CA GLN A 52 18.52 18.63 -12.01
C GLN A 52 18.66 20.09 -11.57
N GLU A 53 18.36 20.40 -10.30
CA GLU A 53 18.53 21.76 -9.75
C GLU A 53 19.97 22.28 -9.84
N ARG A 54 20.96 21.39 -9.71
CA ARG A 54 22.38 21.76 -9.89
C ARG A 54 22.79 21.94 -11.34
N GLN A 55 22.14 21.24 -12.27
CA GLN A 55 22.44 21.33 -13.70
C GLN A 55 21.71 22.50 -14.38
N GLU A 56 20.58 22.96 -13.82
CA GLU A 56 19.86 24.14 -14.30
C GLU A 56 20.39 25.45 -13.69
N GLY A 57 21.25 25.37 -12.67
CA GLY A 57 21.83 26.51 -11.97
C GLY A 57 23.27 26.89 -12.34
N ASP A 58 23.91 26.14 -13.25
CA ASP A 58 25.19 26.47 -13.92
C ASP A 58 24.92 27.02 -15.33
#